data_AF-A0A255REN6-F1
#
_entry.id   AF-A0A255REN6-F1
#
_cell.length_a   1.000
_cell.length_b   1.000
_cell.length_c   1.000
_cell.angle_alpha   90.00
_cell.angle_beta   90.00
_cell.angle_gamma   90.00
#
_symmetry.space_group_name_H-M   'P 1'
#
loop_
_entity.id
_entity.type
_entity.pdbx_description
1 polymer ?
#
loop_
_entity_poly.entity_id
_entity_poly.type
_entity_poly.pdbx_seq_one_letter_code
_entity_poly.pdbx_strand_id
1 'polypeptide(L)' 'MTEFTEMKTYDVQQVGDAGSVLSTVPIDAISGEAAAKQLKSVERGTEKIIVCLDGSPMNEMGVDYWQKRVRRR' A
#
# COMPACT_ATOMS: atom_id res chain seq x y z
N MET A 1 -14.07 -0.97 26.33
CA MET A 1 -14.30 -0.04 25.22
C MET A 1 -13.74 -0.71 23.98
N THR A 2 -14.60 -1.20 23.10
CA THR A 2 -14.16 -1.89 21.88
C THR A 2 -13.74 -0.80 20.89
N GLU A 3 -12.45 -0.71 20.61
CA GLU A 3 -11.95 0.09 19.49
C GLU A 3 -12.64 -0.41 18.23
N PHE A 4 -13.59 0.37 17.71
CA PHE A 4 -14.07 0.19 16.35
C PHE A 4 -12.88 0.52 15.46
N THR A 5 -12.15 -0.50 15.03
CA THR A 5 -11.16 -0.35 13.97
C THR A 5 -11.97 -0.20 12.69
N GLU A 6 -12.45 1.02 12.44
CA GLU A 6 -13.16 1.37 11.23
C GLU A 6 -12.25 1.03 10.05
N MET A 7 -12.70 0.08 9.23
CA MET A 7 -12.02 -0.24 7.98
C MET A 7 -12.17 0.97 7.07
N LYS A 8 -11.05 1.45 6.57
CA LYS A 8 -10.99 2.52 5.58
C LYS A 8 -10.46 1.96 4.28
N THR A 9 -10.95 2.47 3.17
CA THR A 9 -10.44 2.11 1.85
C THR A 9 -9.17 2.92 1.59
N TYR A 10 -8.05 2.23 1.44
CA TYR A 10 -6.76 2.84 1.12
C TYR A 10 -6.42 2.57 -0.34
N ASP A 11 -6.02 3.60 -1.06
CA ASP A 11 -5.54 3.49 -2.43
C ASP A 11 -4.04 3.23 -2.42
N VAL A 12 -3.64 1.99 -2.70
CA VAL A 12 -2.23 1.62 -2.80
C VAL A 12 -1.75 1.87 -4.22
N GLN A 13 -1.13 3.03 -4.42
CA GLN A 13 -0.48 3.41 -5.67
C GLN A 13 0.87 2.72 -5.79
N GLN A 14 1.14 2.18 -6.95
CA GLN A 14 2.37 1.50 -7.31
C GLN A 14 3.12 2.40 -8.26
N VAL A 15 4.27 2.89 -7.82
CA VAL A 15 5.06 3.90 -8.53
C VAL A 15 6.33 3.26 -9.04
N GLY A 16 6.62 3.45 -10.33
CA GLY A 16 7.82 2.91 -10.98
C GLY A 16 8.92 3.94 -11.23
N ASP A 17 9.87 3.51 -12.07
CA ASP A 17 11.05 4.20 -12.65
C ASP A 17 11.14 5.72 -12.46
N ALA A 18 10.13 6.36 -13.06
CA ALA A 18 10.08 7.79 -13.33
C ALA A 18 9.12 8.55 -12.40
N GLY A 19 8.71 7.95 -11.27
CA GLY A 19 7.65 8.52 -10.43
C GLY A 19 6.25 8.36 -11.02
N SER A 20 6.11 7.60 -12.10
CA SER A 20 4.83 7.31 -12.74
C SER A 20 4.06 6.25 -11.93
N VAL A 21 2.80 6.53 -11.63
CA VAL A 21 1.88 5.54 -11.06
C VAL A 21 1.58 4.50 -12.15
N LEU A 22 2.08 3.29 -11.97
CA LEU A 22 1.84 2.14 -12.84
C LEU A 22 0.44 1.56 -12.60
N SER A 23 0.04 1.47 -11.33
CA SER A 23 -1.23 0.87 -10.93
C SER A 23 -1.69 1.43 -9.59
N THR A 24 -3.00 1.42 -9.34
CA THR A 24 -3.59 1.81 -8.06
C THR A 24 -4.57 0.73 -7.63
N VAL A 25 -4.40 0.21 -6.42
CA VAL A 25 -5.23 -0.88 -5.89
C VAL A 25 -5.95 -0.39 -4.63
N PRO A 26 -7.29 -0.27 -4.65
CA PRO A 26 -8.04 0.04 -3.45
C PRO A 26 -8.07 -1.19 -2.52
N ILE A 27 -7.72 -0.99 -1.26
CA ILE A 27 -7.65 -2.03 -0.22
C ILE A 27 -8.33 -1.52 1.05
N ASP A 28 -9.37 -2.23 1.47
CA ASP A 28 -10.01 -1.99 2.76
C ASP A 28 -9.14 -2.53 3.89
N ALA A 29 -8.71 -1.64 4.78
CA ALA A 29 -7.86 -2.01 5.89
C ALA A 29 -8.14 -1.14 7.11
N ILE A 30 -7.70 -1.62 8.27
CA ILE A 30 -7.77 -0.87 9.53
C ILE A 30 -6.68 0.21 9.63
N SER A 31 -5.67 0.16 8.76
CA SER A 31 -4.52 1.07 8.75
C SER A 31 -3.74 0.96 7.44
N GLY A 32 -2.99 2.01 7.09
CA GLY A 32 -2.17 2.02 5.87
C GLY A 32 -1.10 0.91 5.83
N GLU A 33 -0.55 0.52 6.99
CA GLU A 33 0.36 -0.64 7.07
C GLU A 33 -0.37 -1.97 6.77
N ALA A 34 -1.61 -2.11 7.23
CA ALA A 34 -2.42 -3.29 6.95
C ALA A 34 -2.83 -3.33 5.46
N ALA A 35 -3.13 -2.18 4.85
CA ALA A 35 -3.38 -2.08 3.42
C ALA A 35 -2.15 -2.52 2.61
N ALA A 36 -0.97 -2.00 2.95
CA ALA A 36 0.28 -2.42 2.33
C ALA A 36 0.52 -3.93 2.46
N LYS A 37 0.27 -4.53 3.64
CA LYS A 37 0.43 -5.98 3.84
C LYS A 37 -0.59 -6.84 3.08
N GLN A 38 -1.80 -6.31 2.86
CA GLN A 38 -2.85 -7.00 2.11
C GLN A 38 -2.61 -6.98 0.60
N LEU A 39 -1.81 -6.03 0.10
CA LEU A 39 -1.32 -6.06 -1.26
C LEU A 39 -0.58 -7.40 -1.46
N LYS A 40 -1.02 -8.20 -2.44
CA LYS A 40 -0.46 -9.54 -2.68
C LYS A 40 0.70 -9.52 -3.67
N SER A 41 0.62 -8.63 -4.65
CA SER A 41 1.61 -8.47 -5.70
C SER A 41 1.64 -7.02 -6.14
N VAL A 42 2.79 -6.64 -6.67
CA VAL A 42 3.01 -5.37 -7.34
C VAL A 42 3.26 -5.64 -8.83
N GLU A 43 3.00 -4.64 -9.66
CA GLU A 43 3.30 -4.60 -11.07
C GLU A 43 4.82 -4.63 -11.28
N ARG A 44 5.25 -5.28 -12.37
CA ARG A 44 6.65 -5.29 -12.75
C ARG A 44 7.13 -3.87 -13.04
N GLY A 45 8.28 -3.50 -12.47
CA GLY A 45 8.83 -2.16 -12.61
C GLY A 45 8.35 -1.18 -11.53
N THR A 46 7.53 -1.62 -10.58
CA THR A 46 7.23 -0.85 -9.37
C THR A 46 8.50 -0.72 -8.53
N GLU A 47 8.89 0.50 -8.19
CA GLU A 47 10.01 0.79 -7.28
C GLU A 47 9.55 1.06 -5.85
N LYS A 48 8.38 1.69 -5.71
CA LYS A 48 7.79 2.02 -4.41
C LYS A 48 6.28 1.96 -4.46
N ILE A 49 5.68 1.75 -3.30
CA ILE A 49 4.24 1.84 -3.11
C ILE A 49 3.93 3.03 -2.22
N ILE A 50 2.86 3.73 -2.55
CA ILE A 50 2.32 4.86 -1.80
C ILE A 50 0.91 4.47 -1.39
N VAL A 51 0.67 4.40 -0.10
CA VAL A 51 -0.65 4.14 0.47
C VAL A 51 -1.31 5.49 0.71
N CYS A 52 -2.33 5.77 -0.08
CA CYS A 52 -3.15 6.97 0.05
C CYS A 52 -4.45 6.64 0.81
N LEU A 53 -4.93 7.60 1.59
CA LEU A 53 -6.26 7.59 2.18
C LEU A 53 -6.92 8.91 1.82
N ASP A 54 -8.10 8.87 1.20
CA ASP A 54 -8.83 10.08 0.82
C ASP A 54 -7.97 11.03 -0.05
N GLY A 55 -7.17 10.45 -0.96
CA GLY A 55 -6.23 11.20 -1.81
C GLY A 55 -4.97 11.72 -1.12
N SER A 56 -4.81 11.50 0.19
CA SER A 56 -3.62 11.94 0.95
C SER A 56 -2.64 10.79 1.17
N PRO A 57 -1.34 10.95 0.87
CA PRO A 57 -0.33 9.91 1.11
C PRO A 57 -0.12 9.70 2.61
N MET A 58 -0.52 8.53 3.10
CA MET A 58 -0.39 8.14 4.51
C MET A 58 0.92 7.40 4.79
N ASN A 59 1.39 6.63 3.82
CA ASN A 59 2.60 5.83 3.98
C ASN A 59 3.28 5.63 2.63
N GLU A 60 4.59 5.81 2.57
CA GLU A 60 5.40 5.50 1.38
C GLU A 60 6.46 4.49 1.76
N MET A 61 6.63 3.45 0.95
CA MET A 61 7.69 2.48 1.16
C MET A 61 8.21 1.92 -0.17
N GLY A 62 9.51 1.66 -0.22
CA GLY A 62 10.13 0.96 -1.34
C GLY A 62 9.61 -0.47 -1.48
N VAL A 63 9.47 -0.92 -2.73
CA VAL A 63 8.97 -2.25 -3.07
C VAL A 63 9.81 -3.36 -2.44
N ASP A 64 11.13 -3.18 -2.36
CA ASP A 64 12.06 -4.13 -1.75
C ASP A 64 11.76 -4.31 -0.25
N TYR A 65 11.52 -3.19 0.44
CA TYR A 65 11.15 -3.19 1.85
C TYR A 65 9.77 -3.83 2.08
N TRP A 66 8.79 -3.46 1.26
CA TRP A 66 7.46 -4.05 1.29
C TRP A 66 7.51 -5.57 1.04
N GLN A 67 8.23 -6.01 0.02
CA GLN A 67 8.34 -7.42 -0.36
C GLN A 67 9.00 -8.24 0.74
N LYS A 68 9.99 -7.68 1.44
CA LYS A 68 10.57 -8.30 2.65
C LYS A 68 9.56 -8.48 3.78
N ARG A 69 8.57 -7.58 3.91
CA ARG A 69 7.50 -7.70 4.92
C ARG A 69 6.40 -8.67 4.50
N VAL A 70 6.04 -8.70 3.22
CA VAL A 70 4.98 -9.60 2.70
C VAL A 70 5.47 -11.04 2.58
N ARG A 71 6.70 -11.29 2.12
CA ARG A 71 7.28 -12.65 2.00
C ARG A 71 7.64 -13.34 3.32
N ARG A 72 7.65 -12.62 4.45
CA ARG A 72 7.97 -13.22 5.77
C ARG A 72 6.77 -13.97 6.39
N ARG A 73 5.72 -14.24 5.62
CA ARG A 73 4.52 -14.94 6.06
C ARG A 73 4.22 -16.14 5.18
#